data_AF-A0A536DUM3-F1
#
_entry.id   AF-A0A536DUM3-F1
#
_cell.length_a   1.000
_cell.length_b   1.000
_cell.length_c   1.000
_cell.angle_alpha   90.00
_cell.angle_beta   90.00
_cell.angle_gamma   90.00
#
_symmetry.space_group_name_H-M   'P 1'
#
loop_
_entity.id
_entity.type
_entity.pdbx_description
1 polymer ?
#
loop_
_entity_poly.entity_id
_entity_poly.type
_entity_poly.pdbx_seq_one_letter_code
_entity_poly.pdbx_strand_id
1 'polypeptide(L)'
;MTSTPTQAVDYFDSVGLNHEFLSPSGTDAISFNNVGIPASGLLTGQDCCKSQHEVDLFDGSLGNYEGNVPSFDGGCVDNPFLWCDNLSNNDPTVLTFMSKAFATMVVQMAFDTKIMSASNNTVYKKKLPIAGDVARRFVAA
;
A
#
# COMPACT_ATOMS: atom_id res chain seq x y z
N MET A 1 0.78 22.41 1.81
CA MET A 1 1.49 21.13 1.70
C MET A 1 1.39 20.71 0.25
N THR A 2 2.45 20.91 -0.54
CA THR A 2 2.51 20.46 -1.94
C THR A 2 2.65 18.95 -1.95
N SER A 3 1.64 18.28 -2.49
CA SER A 3 1.50 16.83 -2.64
C SER A 3 2.62 16.25 -3.50
N THR A 4 3.63 15.68 -2.87
CA THR A 4 4.45 14.65 -3.53
C THR A 4 3.52 13.48 -3.85
N PRO A 5 3.56 12.90 -5.07
CA PRO A 5 2.91 11.62 -5.34
C PRO A 5 3.29 10.63 -4.24
N THR A 6 2.32 9.88 -3.71
CA THR A 6 2.61 8.88 -2.68
C THR A 6 3.53 7.82 -3.32
N GLN A 7 4.52 7.32 -2.59
CA GLN A 7 5.48 6.35 -3.13
C GLN A 7 4.82 5.08 -3.70
N ALA A 8 3.57 4.81 -3.29
CA ALA A 8 2.71 3.79 -3.87
C ALA A 8 2.26 4.11 -5.30
N VAL A 9 1.84 5.35 -5.58
CA VAL A 9 1.43 5.81 -6.92
C VAL A 9 2.57 5.62 -7.90
N ASP A 10 3.77 6.11 -7.55
CA ASP A 10 4.97 5.94 -8.38
C ASP A 10 5.27 4.46 -8.65
N TYR A 11 5.08 3.59 -7.65
CA TYR A 11 5.24 2.14 -7.83
C TYR A 11 4.19 1.56 -8.79
N PHE A 12 2.90 1.84 -8.58
CA PHE A 12 1.82 1.31 -9.42
C PHE A 12 1.95 1.76 -10.88
N ASP A 13 2.25 3.05 -11.10
CA ASP A 13 2.52 3.60 -12.43
C ASP A 13 3.71 2.88 -13.09
N SER A 14 4.78 2.60 -12.33
CA SER A 14 5.98 1.93 -12.85
C SER A 14 5.74 0.49 -13.31
N VAL A 15 4.71 -0.17 -12.77
CA VAL A 15 4.32 -1.54 -13.14
C VAL A 15 3.05 -1.59 -14.00
N GLY A 16 2.55 -0.42 -14.44
CA GLY A 16 1.39 -0.32 -15.32
C GLY A 16 0.07 -0.74 -14.66
N LEU A 17 -0.06 -0.56 -13.35
CA LEU A 17 -1.28 -0.83 -12.60
C LEU A 17 -2.04 0.47 -12.31
N ASN A 18 -3.36 0.43 -12.40
CA ASN A 18 -4.22 1.53 -11.99
C ASN A 18 -4.22 1.66 -10.46
N HIS A 19 -4.63 2.84 -9.97
CA HIS A 19 -4.82 3.11 -8.55
C HIS A 19 -5.89 4.18 -8.34
N GLU A 20 -6.43 4.27 -7.13
CA GLU A 20 -7.32 5.35 -6.71
C GLU A 20 -7.03 5.80 -5.27
N PHE A 21 -7.58 6.94 -4.87
CA PHE A 21 -7.35 7.49 -3.53
C PHE A 21 -8.56 7.22 -2.63
N LEU A 22 -8.27 6.67 -1.45
CA LEU A 22 -9.27 6.36 -0.43
C LEU A 22 -9.06 7.21 0.82
N SER A 23 -10.16 7.45 1.54
CA SER A 23 -10.12 8.10 2.85
C SER A 23 -9.45 7.18 3.88
N PRO A 24 -8.63 7.71 4.80
CA PRO A 24 -8.09 6.92 5.91
C PRO A 24 -9.12 6.63 7.02
N SER A 25 -10.35 7.12 6.89
CA SER A 25 -11.43 6.86 7.85
C SER A 25 -11.69 5.36 7.98
N GLY A 26 -11.90 4.87 9.20
CA GLY A 26 -12.04 3.44 9.47
C GLY A 26 -10.73 2.67 9.63
N THR A 27 -9.57 3.32 9.46
CA THR A 27 -8.24 2.69 9.63
C THR A 27 -7.45 3.34 10.76
N ASP A 28 -6.38 2.69 11.25
CA ASP A 28 -5.51 3.25 12.29
C ASP A 28 -4.81 4.57 11.88
N ALA A 29 -4.64 4.82 10.57
CA ALA A 29 -3.98 6.01 10.05
C ALA A 29 -4.71 7.31 10.42
N ILE A 30 -6.03 7.28 10.62
CA ILE A 30 -6.81 8.47 10.96
C ILE A 30 -6.36 9.09 12.30
N SER A 31 -5.97 8.26 13.27
CA SER A 31 -5.55 8.71 14.59
C SER A 31 -4.27 9.55 14.54
N PHE A 32 -3.33 9.17 13.67
CA PHE A 32 -2.11 9.94 13.43
C PHE A 32 -2.41 11.25 12.70
N ASN A 33 -3.23 11.18 11.64
CA ASN A 33 -3.61 12.34 10.84
C ASN A 33 -4.33 13.41 11.68
N ASN A 34 -5.18 12.99 12.63
CA ASN A 34 -5.91 13.90 13.53
C ASN A 34 -5.01 14.74 14.45
N VAL A 35 -3.79 14.27 14.72
CA VAL A 35 -2.79 15.01 15.52
C VAL A 35 -1.69 15.63 14.65
N GLY A 36 -1.92 15.71 13.34
CA GLY A 36 -1.00 16.35 12.38
C GLY A 36 0.22 15.51 12.00
N ILE A 37 0.25 14.22 12.36
CA ILE A 37 1.28 13.28 11.90
C ILE A 37 0.85 12.75 10.53
N PRO A 38 1.63 12.97 9.45
CA PRO A 38 1.30 12.42 8.15
C PRO A 38 1.30 10.89 8.18
N ALA A 39 0.16 10.28 7.90
CA ALA A 39 -0.01 8.84 7.79
C ALA A 39 -0.84 8.47 6.55
N SER A 40 -0.48 7.37 5.92
CA SER A 40 -1.13 6.82 4.73
C SER A 40 -1.06 5.29 4.77
N GLY A 41 -1.72 4.62 3.82
CA GLY A 41 -1.79 3.17 3.76
C GLY A 41 -2.13 2.68 2.36
N LEU A 42 -2.29 1.37 2.25
CA LEU A 42 -2.69 0.65 1.06
C LEU A 42 -3.91 -0.20 1.40
N LEU A 43 -4.90 -0.21 0.52
CA LEU A 43 -6.13 -1.00 0.68
C LEU A 43 -6.53 -1.56 -0.69
N THR A 44 -7.08 -2.78 -0.71
CA THR A 44 -7.56 -3.46 -1.93
C THR A 44 -9.08 -3.37 -2.10
N GLY A 45 -9.71 -2.43 -1.40
CA GLY A 45 -11.15 -2.43 -1.13
C GLY A 45 -11.48 -3.19 0.16
N GLN A 46 -12.56 -2.76 0.80
CA GLN A 46 -13.14 -3.37 1.99
C GLN A 46 -14.67 -3.19 1.88
N ASP A 47 -15.43 -4.06 2.54
CA ASP A 47 -16.89 -4.07 2.53
C ASP A 47 -17.52 -4.32 1.14
N CYS A 48 -18.78 -3.95 0.98
CA CYS A 48 -19.47 -3.90 -0.29
C CYS A 48 -19.75 -2.42 -0.64
N CYS A 49 -19.62 -1.97 -1.89
CA CYS A 49 -19.50 -2.78 -3.10
C CYS A 49 -18.60 -2.14 -4.15
N LYS A 50 -17.79 -2.97 -4.82
CA LYS A 50 -17.08 -2.62 -6.04
C LYS A 50 -18.09 -2.12 -7.07
N SER A 51 -17.94 -0.85 -7.42
CA SER A 51 -18.76 -0.13 -8.38
C SER A 51 -18.35 -0.45 -9.82
N GLN A 52 -19.18 -0.05 -10.80
CA GLN A 52 -18.82 -0.22 -12.22
C GLN A 52 -17.54 0.54 -12.57
N HIS A 53 -17.32 1.72 -12.00
CA HIS A 53 -16.09 2.50 -12.17
C HIS A 53 -14.85 1.69 -11.76
N GLU A 54 -14.92 1.00 -10.62
CA GLU A 54 -13.81 0.19 -10.14
C GLU A 54 -13.64 -1.10 -10.93
N VAL A 55 -14.72 -1.69 -11.46
CA VAL A 55 -14.61 -2.79 -12.43
C VAL A 55 -13.91 -2.31 -13.71
N ASP A 56 -14.24 -1.11 -14.20
CA ASP A 56 -13.61 -0.54 -15.39
C ASP A 56 -12.12 -0.20 -15.15
N LEU A 57 -11.71 0.08 -13.91
CA LEU A 57 -10.32 0.36 -13.52
C LEU A 57 -9.50 -0.89 -13.19
N PHE A 58 -10.09 -1.85 -12.47
CA PHE A 58 -9.37 -2.94 -11.81
C PHE A 58 -9.82 -4.33 -12.27
N ASP A 59 -10.70 -4.41 -13.26
CA ASP A 59 -11.40 -5.62 -13.67
C ASP A 59 -12.18 -6.29 -12.50
N GLY A 60 -12.61 -7.53 -12.73
CA GLY A 60 -13.37 -8.33 -11.79
C GLY A 60 -14.89 -8.19 -12.00
N SER A 61 -15.64 -8.19 -10.92
CA SER A 61 -17.10 -8.19 -10.95
C SER A 61 -17.70 -7.17 -9.98
N LEU A 62 -18.91 -6.71 -10.29
CA LEU A 62 -19.71 -5.88 -9.39
C LEU A 62 -20.04 -6.64 -8.10
N GLY A 63 -20.11 -5.90 -6.99
CA GLY A 63 -20.49 -6.45 -5.69
C GLY A 63 -19.32 -6.52 -4.71
N ASN A 64 -19.23 -7.59 -3.94
CA ASN A 64 -18.19 -7.74 -2.91
C ASN A 64 -16.76 -7.70 -3.51
N TYR A 65 -15.79 -7.16 -2.76
CA TYR A 65 -14.37 -7.28 -3.12
C TYR A 65 -13.79 -8.66 -2.81
N GLU A 66 -14.36 -9.38 -1.83
CA GLU A 66 -13.85 -10.65 -1.32
C GLU A 66 -14.99 -11.57 -0.82
N GLY A 67 -14.65 -12.81 -0.46
CA GLY A 67 -15.61 -13.83 -0.09
C GLY A 67 -16.35 -14.43 -1.30
N ASN A 68 -17.69 -14.40 -1.26
CA ASN A 68 -18.51 -14.86 -2.39
C ASN A 68 -18.49 -13.79 -3.49
N VAL A 69 -17.72 -14.02 -4.56
CA VAL A 69 -17.59 -13.10 -5.69
C VAL A 69 -17.96 -13.82 -7.00
N PRO A 70 -18.93 -13.33 -7.80
CA PRO A 70 -19.76 -12.13 -7.58
C PRO A 70 -20.90 -12.39 -6.57
N SER A 71 -21.13 -11.46 -5.66
CA SER A 71 -22.29 -11.41 -4.75
C SER A 71 -22.43 -10.01 -4.15
N PHE A 72 -23.55 -9.77 -3.46
CA PHE A 72 -23.85 -8.54 -2.69
C PHE A 72 -24.24 -8.88 -1.24
N ASP A 73 -23.79 -10.05 -0.75
CA ASP A 73 -24.12 -10.57 0.58
C ASP A 73 -23.29 -9.93 1.72
N GLY A 74 -22.39 -8.99 1.38
CA GLY A 74 -21.55 -8.28 2.35
C GLY A 74 -20.13 -8.84 2.49
N GLY A 75 -19.80 -9.94 1.81
CA GLY A 75 -18.46 -10.53 1.84
C GLY A 75 -18.12 -11.20 3.19
N CYS A 76 -16.83 -11.29 3.49
CA CYS A 76 -16.26 -11.87 4.70
C CYS A 76 -15.70 -10.82 5.67
N VAL A 77 -15.53 -9.58 5.21
CA VAL A 77 -15.02 -8.42 5.95
C VAL A 77 -15.73 -8.23 7.30
N ASP A 78 -14.94 -7.93 8.33
CA ASP A 78 -15.38 -7.54 9.68
C ASP A 78 -16.39 -8.48 10.34
N ASN A 79 -16.44 -9.73 9.86
CA ASN A 79 -17.30 -10.76 10.41
C ASN A 79 -16.47 -11.92 10.95
N PRO A 80 -15.91 -11.78 12.17
CA PRO A 80 -15.02 -12.78 12.76
C PRO A 80 -15.70 -14.15 13.01
N PHE A 81 -17.02 -14.23 12.88
CA PHE A 81 -17.77 -15.48 12.99
C PHE A 81 -18.01 -16.16 11.63
N LEU A 82 -17.84 -15.43 10.51
CA LEU A 82 -17.77 -16.02 9.19
C LEU A 82 -16.34 -16.50 8.97
N TRP A 83 -16.13 -17.82 8.99
CA TRP A 83 -14.83 -18.47 8.78
C TRP A 83 -14.31 -18.33 7.33
N CYS A 84 -14.79 -17.36 6.57
CA CYS A 84 -14.46 -17.18 5.17
C CYS A 84 -13.36 -16.13 4.92
N ASP A 85 -13.02 -15.28 5.90
CA ASP A 85 -11.73 -14.57 5.90
C ASP A 85 -10.61 -15.53 6.33
N ASN A 86 -10.11 -16.29 5.36
CA ASN A 86 -9.10 -17.32 5.57
C ASN A 86 -8.12 -17.37 4.39
N LEU A 87 -7.15 -18.29 4.42
CA LEU A 87 -6.09 -18.39 3.40
C LEU A 87 -6.61 -18.61 1.97
N SER A 88 -7.81 -19.16 1.79
CA SER A 88 -8.40 -19.34 0.45
C SER A 88 -9.04 -18.07 -0.11
N ASN A 89 -9.26 -17.06 0.73
CA ASN A 89 -9.88 -15.79 0.37
C ASN A 89 -8.83 -14.69 0.16
N ASN A 90 -7.72 -15.05 -0.47
CA ASN A 90 -6.63 -14.16 -0.81
C ASN A 90 -6.25 -14.36 -2.28
N ASP A 91 -6.10 -13.26 -3.03
CA ASP A 91 -5.49 -13.31 -4.36
C ASP A 91 -3.98 -13.15 -4.22
N PRO A 92 -3.17 -14.18 -4.54
CA PRO A 92 -1.72 -14.13 -4.39
C PRO A 92 -1.05 -13.12 -5.32
N THR A 93 -1.65 -12.82 -6.48
CA THR A 93 -1.14 -11.79 -7.41
C THR A 93 -1.31 -10.41 -6.79
N VAL A 94 -2.50 -10.13 -6.24
CA VAL A 94 -2.81 -8.87 -5.55
C VAL A 94 -1.91 -8.69 -4.33
N LEU A 95 -1.83 -9.70 -3.47
CA LEU A 95 -0.96 -9.65 -2.29
C LEU A 95 0.50 -9.39 -2.67
N THR A 96 0.98 -9.94 -3.79
CA THR A 96 2.35 -9.75 -4.25
C THR A 96 2.64 -8.29 -4.62
N PHE A 97 1.81 -7.67 -5.47
CA PHE A 97 2.10 -6.29 -5.88
C PHE A 97 1.84 -5.29 -4.75
N MET A 98 0.86 -5.54 -3.88
CA MET A 98 0.59 -4.70 -2.70
C MET A 98 1.76 -4.77 -1.69
N SER A 99 2.33 -5.96 -1.47
CA SER A 99 3.51 -6.13 -0.61
C SER A 99 4.73 -5.38 -1.15
N LYS A 100 4.93 -5.39 -2.48
CA LYS A 100 6.00 -4.64 -3.13
C LYS A 100 5.79 -3.13 -3.08
N ALA A 101 4.55 -2.66 -3.26
CA ALA A 101 4.19 -1.26 -3.09
C ALA A 101 4.50 -0.79 -1.67
N PHE A 102 4.05 -1.55 -0.65
CA PHE A 102 4.33 -1.25 0.76
C PHE A 102 5.84 -1.20 1.05
N ALA A 103 6.59 -2.22 0.60
CA ALA A 103 8.04 -2.24 0.78
C ALA A 103 8.72 -1.03 0.13
N THR A 104 8.27 -0.63 -1.07
CA THR A 104 8.76 0.55 -1.77
C THR A 104 8.50 1.82 -0.97
N MET A 105 7.28 2.01 -0.45
CA MET A 105 6.93 3.14 0.41
C MET A 105 7.84 3.21 1.63
N VAL A 106 7.98 2.10 2.37
CA VAL A 106 8.78 2.07 3.61
C VAL A 106 10.25 2.39 3.33
N VAL A 107 10.84 1.76 2.32
CA VAL A 107 12.25 2.00 1.96
C VAL A 107 12.45 3.45 1.55
N GLN A 108 11.63 3.96 0.64
CA GLN A 108 11.79 5.33 0.15
C GLN A 108 11.60 6.36 1.27
N MET A 109 10.59 6.20 2.13
CA MET A 109 10.38 7.11 3.27
C MET A 109 11.51 7.00 4.32
N ALA A 110 11.99 5.79 4.62
CA ALA A 110 13.07 5.60 5.59
C ALA A 110 14.41 6.20 5.13
N PHE A 111 14.64 6.27 3.80
CA PHE A 111 15.83 6.87 3.21
C PHE A 111 15.60 8.29 2.68
N ASP A 112 14.39 8.85 2.80
CA ASP A 112 14.14 10.25 2.47
C ASP A 112 14.78 11.16 3.52
N THR A 113 15.94 11.71 3.16
CA THR A 113 16.69 12.64 4.01
C THR A 113 16.14 14.06 3.98
N LYS A 114 15.16 14.37 3.11
CA LYS A 114 14.61 15.72 2.97
C LYS A 114 13.76 16.14 4.16
N ILE A 115 13.03 15.20 4.79
CA ILE A 115 12.21 15.49 5.99
C ILE A 115 13.08 15.80 7.23
N MET A 116 14.32 15.30 7.28
CA MET A 116 15.29 15.63 8.33
C MET A 116 15.95 17.00 8.15
N SER A 117 15.56 17.75 7.11
CA SER A 117 16.14 19.04 6.80
C SER A 117 15.09 20.14 6.77
N ALA A 118 14.72 20.64 7.95
CA ALA A 118 14.08 21.95 8.11
C ALA A 118 15.01 23.13 7.70
N SER A 119 16.16 22.85 7.09
CA SER A 119 17.07 23.80 6.48
C SER A 119 17.20 23.47 5.00
N ASN A 120 17.44 24.42 4.11
CA ASN A 120 17.65 24.13 2.68
C ASN A 120 18.99 23.43 2.36
N ASN A 121 19.50 22.59 3.28
CA ASN A 121 20.76 21.87 3.15
C ASN A 121 20.52 20.37 2.99
N THR A 122 21.04 19.77 1.92
CA THR A 122 21.14 18.32 1.78
C THR A 122 21.96 17.73 2.94
N VAL A 123 21.29 16.99 3.84
CA VAL A 123 21.96 16.20 4.88
C VAL A 123 22.43 14.89 4.27
N TYR A 124 23.69 14.86 3.81
CA TYR A 124 24.35 13.61 3.45
C TYR A 124 24.66 12.80 4.72
N LYS A 125 23.93 11.70 4.97
CA LYS A 125 24.45 10.69 5.91
C LYS A 125 25.71 10.10 5.29
N LYS A 126 26.88 10.41 5.86
CA LYS A 126 28.21 9.97 5.40
C LYS A 126 28.44 8.43 5.44
N LYS A 127 27.40 7.64 5.75
CA LYS A 127 27.44 6.18 5.74
C LYS A 127 26.01 5.63 5.80
N LEU A 128 25.48 5.19 4.66
CA LEU A 128 24.44 4.16 4.67
C LEU A 128 25.17 2.80 4.64
N PRO A 129 24.96 1.89 5.61
CA PRO A 129 25.69 0.63 5.67
C PRO A 129 25.46 -0.31 4.48
N ILE A 130 24.45 -0.04 3.65
CA ILE A 130 23.94 -1.02 2.68
C ILE A 130 24.86 -1.17 1.46
N ALA A 131 25.66 -0.15 1.10
CA ALA A 131 26.61 -0.29 -0.01
C ALA A 131 27.77 -1.26 0.29
N GLY A 132 28.08 -1.50 1.57
CA GLY A 132 29.20 -2.36 1.98
C GLY A 132 28.86 -3.84 2.05
N ASP A 133 27.60 -4.19 2.33
CA ASP A 133 27.18 -5.58 2.59
C ASP A 133 26.66 -6.31 1.35
N VAL A 134 26.09 -5.60 0.37
CA VAL A 134 25.64 -6.22 -0.89
C VAL A 134 26.84 -6.69 -1.72
N ALA A 135 27.94 -5.94 -1.71
CA ALA A 135 29.17 -6.33 -2.42
C ALA A 135 29.86 -7.57 -1.83
N ARG A 136 29.65 -7.90 -0.53
CA ARG A 136 30.28 -9.07 0.10
C ARG A 136 29.49 -10.37 -0.07
N ARG A 137 28.18 -10.32 -0.34
CA ARG A 137 27.36 -11.54 -0.47
C ARG A 137 27.41 -12.18 -1.86
N PHE A 138 27.97 -11.51 -2.87
CA PHE A 138 28.09 -12.05 -4.24
C PHE A 138 29.51 -12.53 -4.62
N VAL A 139 30.45 -12.61 -3.67
CA VAL A 139 31.85 -13.07 -3.94
C VAL A 139 32.20 -14.33 -3.15
N ALA A 140 31.21 -15.11 -2.70
CA ALA A 140 31.43 -16.47 -2.22
C ALA A 140 30.82 -17.44 -3.23
N ALA A 141 31.64 -17.84 -4.20
CA ALA A 141 31.48 -19.04 -5.02
C ALA A 141 32.43 -20.12 -4.49
#